data_AF-E6TY28-F1
#
_entry.id   AF-E6TY28-F1
#
_cell.length_a   1.000
_cell.length_b   1.000
_cell.length_c   1.000
_cell.angle_alpha   90.00
_cell.angle_beta   90.00
_cell.angle_gamma   90.00
#
_symmetry.space_group_name_H-M   'P 1'
#
loop_
_entity.id
_entity.type
_entity.pdbx_description
1 polymer ?
#
loop_
_entity_poly.entity_id
_entity_poly.type
_entity_poly.pdbx_seq_one_letter_code
_entity_poly.pdbx_strand_id
1 'polypeptide(L)'
;MKRVFLSACFAFTVLLVACSNEQTNGAVDYLEDTDDIETLIERNQSLAAQVTNLQEENEQLSSQMENLSSENIELKDDIFNYRQQLLELRDEIEETVSVRNDLDELAADIFIAMDEENHIYLERVVGDNITVNRAESQLLINDSNSFVYSFPYISMDTINYVRQSEYDYNKDENIFTAKYLIYQSANKAQFQEVTLTFEYDENWKLVAAIMR
;
A
#
# COMPACT_ATOMS: atom_id res chain seq x y z
N MET A 1 -25.03 19.33 -21.61
CA MET A 1 -26.14 19.43 -20.63
C MET A 1 -25.78 20.45 -19.57
N LYS A 2 -26.71 21.39 -19.35
CA LYS A 2 -26.90 22.36 -18.24
C LYS A 2 -25.68 23.06 -17.60
N ARG A 3 -25.53 24.33 -17.99
CA ARG A 3 -24.95 25.46 -17.25
C ARG A 3 -25.85 25.83 -16.06
N VAL A 4 -25.28 26.36 -14.96
CA VAL A 4 -25.88 27.46 -14.17
C VAL A 4 -24.77 28.33 -13.58
N PHE A 5 -24.68 29.54 -14.13
CA PHE A 5 -24.13 30.76 -13.54
C PHE A 5 -25.15 31.30 -12.50
N LEU A 6 -24.69 31.76 -11.34
CA LEU A 6 -25.44 32.66 -10.43
C LEU A 6 -24.44 33.74 -9.99
N SER A 7 -24.42 34.94 -10.57
CA SER A 7 -25.30 36.09 -10.33
C SER A 7 -25.22 36.54 -8.86
N ALA A 8 -24.36 37.50 -8.52
CA ALA A 8 -24.46 38.96 -8.72
C ALA A 8 -25.17 39.70 -7.55
N CYS A 9 -24.60 40.86 -7.22
CA CYS A 9 -25.21 42.01 -6.56
C CYS A 9 -25.54 41.91 -5.06
N PHE A 10 -24.72 42.58 -4.23
CA PHE A 10 -25.26 43.51 -3.24
C PHE A 10 -24.27 44.67 -3.01
N ALA A 11 -24.32 45.65 -3.91
CA ALA A 11 -23.85 46.99 -3.65
C ALA A 11 -24.96 47.72 -2.89
N PHE A 12 -24.71 48.09 -1.64
CA PHE A 12 -25.63 48.92 -0.85
C PHE A 12 -24.98 50.29 -0.61
N THR A 13 -25.07 51.12 -1.63
CA THR A 13 -24.98 52.58 -1.54
C THR A 13 -26.33 53.10 -1.02
N VAL A 14 -26.36 53.62 0.21
CA VAL A 14 -27.45 54.49 0.65
C VAL A 14 -26.94 55.93 0.66
N LEU A 15 -27.49 56.68 -0.27
CA LEU A 15 -27.38 58.12 -0.41
C LEU A 15 -28.21 58.83 0.67
N LEU A 16 -27.56 59.82 1.27
CA LEU A 16 -28.05 61.16 1.62
C LEU A 16 -29.56 61.42 1.38
N VAL A 17 -30.28 61.70 2.47
CA VAL A 17 -31.50 62.53 2.47
C VAL A 17 -31.15 63.85 3.14
N ALA A 18 -31.25 64.91 2.33
CA ALA A 18 -31.26 66.30 2.73
C ALA A 18 -32.70 66.77 2.99
N CYS A 19 -32.79 67.95 3.63
CA CYS A 19 -33.97 68.73 4.03
C CYS A 19 -34.54 68.32 5.41
N SER A 20 -34.84 69.23 6.35
CA SER A 20 -35.26 70.62 6.18
C SER A 20 -34.90 71.51 7.37
N ASN A 21 -34.72 72.78 7.04
CA ASN A 21 -34.47 73.95 7.87
C ASN A 21 -35.68 74.26 8.76
N GLU A 22 -35.48 74.46 10.07
CA GLU A 22 -36.40 75.27 10.88
C GLU A 22 -35.63 76.10 11.90
N GLN A 23 -35.78 77.41 11.76
CA GLN A 23 -35.11 78.45 12.50
C GLN A 23 -35.91 78.74 13.77
N THR A 24 -35.39 78.32 14.92
CA THR A 24 -35.87 78.78 16.23
C THR A 24 -34.71 79.33 17.03
N ASN A 25 -34.70 80.65 17.14
CA ASN A 25 -33.94 81.38 18.15
C ASN A 25 -34.37 80.89 19.54
N GLY A 26 -33.49 80.14 20.18
CA GLY A 26 -33.58 79.75 21.59
C GLY A 26 -32.22 80.01 22.21
N ALA A 27 -32.24 80.65 23.38
CA ALA A 27 -31.07 81.11 24.12
C ALA A 27 -29.97 80.05 24.15
N VAL A 28 -28.73 80.51 23.91
CA VAL A 28 -27.54 79.67 24.07
C VAL A 28 -27.34 79.44 25.56
N ASP A 29 -27.90 78.33 26.03
CA ASP A 29 -27.61 77.74 27.33
C ASP A 29 -26.28 77.00 27.21
N TYR A 30 -25.20 77.75 27.35
CA TYR A 30 -23.89 77.17 27.59
C TYR A 30 -23.93 76.59 29.01
N LEU A 31 -24.17 75.28 29.19
CA LEU A 31 -23.60 74.45 30.29
C LEU A 31 -24.21 73.04 30.49
N GLU A 32 -24.83 72.38 29.49
CA GLU A 32 -25.37 71.01 29.68
C GLU A 32 -25.14 70.09 28.47
N ASP A 33 -23.95 70.13 27.86
CA ASP A 33 -23.60 69.30 26.68
C ASP A 33 -22.19 68.67 26.79
N THR A 34 -21.52 68.85 27.92
CA THR A 34 -20.19 68.26 28.20
C THR A 34 -20.27 66.77 28.48
N ASP A 35 -21.34 66.32 29.14
CA ASP A 35 -21.55 64.90 29.48
C ASP A 35 -21.80 64.04 28.23
N ASP A 36 -22.48 64.59 27.21
CA ASP A 36 -22.70 63.92 25.93
C ASP A 36 -21.41 63.82 25.11
N ILE A 37 -20.57 64.86 25.12
CA ILE A 37 -19.25 64.84 24.47
C ILE A 37 -18.33 63.81 25.14
N GLU A 38 -18.29 63.76 26.47
CA GLU A 38 -17.47 62.82 27.23
C GLU A 38 -17.92 61.37 26.99
N THR A 39 -19.24 61.13 26.97
CA THR A 39 -19.83 59.82 26.62
C THR A 39 -19.49 59.40 25.18
N LEU A 40 -19.51 60.33 24.22
CA LEU A 40 -19.12 60.04 22.84
C LEU A 40 -17.63 59.74 22.71
N ILE A 41 -16.77 60.43 23.46
CA ILE A 41 -15.33 60.16 23.50
C ILE A 41 -15.06 58.76 24.07
N GLU A 42 -15.68 58.40 25.19
CA GLU A 42 -15.56 57.06 25.79
C GLU A 42 -16.03 55.96 24.82
N ARG A 43 -17.17 56.18 24.15
CA ARG A 43 -17.70 55.22 23.18
C ARG A 43 -16.78 55.07 21.96
N ASN A 44 -16.17 56.15 21.49
CA ASN A 44 -15.22 56.11 20.38
C ASN A 44 -13.93 55.38 20.78
N GLN A 45 -13.41 55.62 21.98
CA GLN A 45 -12.27 54.87 22.52
C GLN A 45 -12.59 53.38 22.67
N SER A 46 -13.78 53.03 23.16
CA SER A 46 -14.23 51.64 23.26
C SER A 46 -14.35 50.96 21.89
N LEU A 47 -14.90 51.66 20.89
CA LEU A 47 -15.00 51.16 19.52
C LEU A 47 -13.61 50.98 18.89
N ALA A 48 -12.69 51.93 19.10
CA ALA A 48 -11.32 51.81 18.64
C ALA A 48 -10.64 50.58 19.25
N ALA A 49 -10.79 50.35 20.56
CA ALA A 49 -10.27 49.15 21.22
C ALA A 49 -10.89 47.86 20.68
N GLN A 50 -12.20 47.83 20.40
CA GLN A 50 -12.87 46.69 19.79
C GLN A 50 -12.35 46.41 18.37
N VAL A 51 -12.12 47.45 17.56
CA VAL A 51 -11.55 47.32 16.22
C VAL A 51 -10.14 46.72 16.29
N THR A 52 -9.30 47.22 17.20
CA THR A 52 -7.95 46.67 17.40
C THR A 52 -7.99 45.20 17.81
N ASN A 53 -8.82 44.84 18.80
CA ASN A 53 -8.95 43.44 19.22
C ASN A 53 -9.43 42.52 18.08
N LEU A 54 -10.40 42.98 17.28
CA LEU A 54 -10.89 42.22 16.12
C LEU A 54 -9.83 42.09 15.02
N GLN A 55 -8.97 43.09 14.85
CA GLN A 55 -7.84 43.00 13.91
C GLN A 55 -6.83 41.95 14.36
N GLU A 56 -6.46 41.96 15.64
CA GLU A 56 -5.55 40.97 16.23
C GLU A 56 -6.12 39.54 16.12
N GLU A 57 -7.42 39.36 16.44
CA GLU A 57 -8.09 38.07 16.29
C GLU A 57 -8.12 37.59 14.82
N ASN A 58 -8.36 38.49 13.88
CA ASN A 58 -8.39 38.17 12.46
C ASN A 58 -7.00 37.78 11.93
N GLU A 59 -5.93 38.46 12.37
CA GLU A 59 -4.55 38.08 12.04
C GLU A 59 -4.20 36.69 12.60
N GLN A 60 -4.59 36.42 13.85
CA GLN A 60 -4.38 35.11 14.46
C GLN A 60 -5.14 34.00 13.70
N LEU A 61 -6.40 34.21 13.36
CA LEU A 61 -7.20 33.26 12.60
C LEU A 61 -6.64 33.04 11.19
N SER A 62 -6.17 34.10 10.53
CA SER A 62 -5.52 33.99 9.22
C SER A 62 -4.25 33.13 9.29
N SER A 63 -3.41 33.34 10.30
CA SER A 63 -2.21 32.52 10.51
C SER A 63 -2.55 31.06 10.80
N GLN A 64 -3.57 30.80 11.61
CA GLN A 64 -4.06 29.43 11.85
C GLN A 64 -4.57 28.78 10.57
N MET A 65 -5.29 29.52 9.73
CA MET A 65 -5.81 29.02 8.46
C MET A 65 -4.69 28.66 7.48
N GLU A 66 -3.64 29.48 7.41
CA GLU A 66 -2.45 29.18 6.59
C GLU A 66 -1.73 27.92 7.07
N ASN A 67 -1.52 27.79 8.39
CA ASN A 67 -0.89 26.61 8.98
C ASN A 67 -1.70 25.34 8.69
N LEU A 68 -3.02 25.38 8.92
CA LEU A 68 -3.92 24.25 8.62
C LEU A 68 -3.95 23.93 7.13
N SER A 69 -3.87 24.94 6.26
CA SER A 69 -3.79 24.72 4.81
C SER A 69 -2.50 24.03 4.41
N SER A 70 -1.36 24.41 5.02
CA SER A 70 -0.07 23.76 4.79
C SER A 70 -0.10 22.31 5.25
N GLU A 71 -0.55 22.06 6.48
CA GLU A 71 -0.69 20.72 7.04
C GLU A 71 -1.62 19.85 6.17
N ASN A 72 -2.71 20.42 5.64
CA ASN A 72 -3.62 19.69 4.76
C ASN A 72 -2.96 19.26 3.44
N ILE A 73 -2.04 20.08 2.90
CA ILE A 73 -1.28 19.75 1.69
C ILE A 73 -0.31 18.62 1.99
N GLU A 74 0.46 18.72 3.07
CA GLU A 74 1.42 17.69 3.49
C GLU A 74 0.72 16.35 3.73
N LEU A 75 -0.40 16.35 4.47
CA LEU A 75 -1.19 15.14 4.72
C LEU A 75 -1.75 14.53 3.43
N LYS A 76 -2.11 15.35 2.43
CA LYS A 76 -2.54 14.82 1.13
C LYS A 76 -1.40 14.13 0.41
N ASP A 77 -0.22 14.72 0.39
CA ASP A 77 0.96 14.15 -0.25
C ASP A 77 1.36 12.83 0.42
N ASP A 78 1.33 12.77 1.75
CA ASP A 78 1.53 11.53 2.51
C ASP A 78 0.51 10.44 2.15
N ILE A 79 -0.77 10.79 2.06
CA ILE A 79 -1.83 9.86 1.63
C ILE A 79 -1.56 9.33 0.22
N PHE A 80 -1.11 10.17 -0.72
CA PHE A 80 -0.76 9.73 -2.06
C PHE A 80 0.42 8.75 -2.04
N ASN A 81 1.47 9.06 -1.29
CA ASN A 81 2.64 8.20 -1.15
C ASN A 81 2.27 6.84 -0.55
N TYR A 82 1.47 6.81 0.53
CA TYR A 82 1.03 5.55 1.13
C TYR A 82 0.14 4.73 0.21
N ARG A 83 -0.71 5.37 -0.59
CA ARG A 83 -1.52 4.66 -1.59
C ARG A 83 -0.66 4.01 -2.66
N GLN A 84 0.37 4.71 -3.11
CA GLN A 84 1.30 4.19 -4.11
C GLN A 84 2.05 2.96 -3.56
N GLN A 85 2.61 3.07 -2.36
CA GLN A 85 3.28 1.94 -1.69
C GLN A 85 2.35 0.74 -1.48
N LEU A 86 1.07 0.98 -1.16
CA LEU A 86 0.10 -0.10 -1.00
C LEU A 86 -0.19 -0.81 -2.32
N LEU A 87 -0.28 -0.08 -3.43
CA LEU A 87 -0.45 -0.67 -4.75
C LEU A 87 0.76 -1.52 -5.15
N GLU A 88 1.97 -0.99 -4.95
CA GLU A 88 3.21 -1.73 -5.23
C GLU A 88 3.30 -3.03 -4.42
N LEU A 89 3.01 -2.95 -3.12
CA LEU A 89 2.98 -4.12 -2.25
C LEU A 89 1.92 -5.15 -2.68
N ARG A 90 0.74 -4.67 -3.11
CA ARG A 90 -0.32 -5.56 -3.60
C ARG A 90 0.13 -6.29 -4.86
N ASP A 91 0.73 -5.58 -5.82
CA ASP A 91 1.20 -6.15 -7.08
C ASP A 91 2.31 -7.20 -6.82
N GLU A 92 3.22 -6.91 -5.87
CA GLU A 92 4.27 -7.85 -5.44
C GLU A 92 3.69 -9.13 -4.80
N ILE A 93 2.65 -9.00 -3.96
CA ILE A 93 1.96 -10.15 -3.37
C ILE A 93 1.26 -10.97 -4.46
N GLU A 94 0.58 -10.31 -5.41
CA GLU A 94 -0.13 -10.98 -6.50
C GLU A 94 0.83 -11.77 -7.40
N GLU A 95 1.97 -11.17 -7.77
CA GLU A 95 3.04 -11.84 -8.51
C GLU A 95 3.61 -13.04 -7.74
N THR A 96 3.91 -12.87 -6.45
CA THR A 96 4.44 -13.95 -5.60
C THR A 96 3.47 -15.11 -5.47
N VAL A 97 2.16 -14.83 -5.31
CA VAL A 97 1.12 -15.86 -5.27
C VAL A 97 1.00 -16.57 -6.61
N SER A 98 1.10 -15.86 -7.72
CA SER A 98 1.07 -16.46 -9.07
C SER A 98 2.25 -17.43 -9.24
N VAL A 99 3.48 -16.96 -9.02
CA VAL A 99 4.70 -17.79 -9.15
C VAL A 99 4.62 -19.01 -8.24
N ARG A 100 4.15 -18.84 -7.00
CA ARG A 100 3.96 -19.94 -6.06
C ARG A 100 3.00 -21.00 -6.61
N ASN A 101 1.85 -20.60 -7.15
CA ASN A 101 0.87 -21.55 -7.67
C ASN A 101 1.41 -22.31 -8.89
N ASP A 102 2.07 -21.60 -9.81
CA ASP A 102 2.69 -22.20 -11.00
C ASP A 102 3.77 -23.23 -10.59
N LEU A 103 4.56 -22.93 -9.56
CA LEU A 103 5.60 -23.83 -9.06
C LEU A 103 5.06 -24.98 -8.19
N ASP A 104 3.93 -24.80 -7.51
CA ASP A 104 3.23 -25.90 -6.81
C ASP A 104 2.65 -26.90 -7.83
N GLU A 105 2.09 -26.41 -8.94
CA GLU A 105 1.64 -27.23 -10.06
C GLU A 105 2.82 -27.95 -10.73
N LEU A 106 3.92 -27.25 -11.02
CA LEU A 106 5.13 -27.86 -11.57
C LEU A 106 5.71 -28.94 -10.63
N ALA A 107 5.72 -28.69 -9.31
CA ALA A 107 6.16 -29.68 -8.34
C ALA A 107 5.26 -30.93 -8.34
N ALA A 108 3.94 -30.74 -8.41
CA ALA A 108 2.98 -31.84 -8.53
C ALA A 108 3.23 -32.67 -9.80
N ASP A 109 3.42 -32.01 -10.94
CA ASP A 109 3.74 -32.67 -12.21
C ASP A 109 5.05 -33.45 -12.14
N ILE A 110 6.10 -32.88 -11.51
CA ILE A 110 7.37 -33.58 -11.30
C ILE A 110 7.16 -34.84 -10.48
N PHE A 111 6.39 -34.77 -9.39
CA PHE A 111 6.14 -35.94 -8.57
C PHE A 111 5.31 -37.01 -9.30
N ILE A 112 4.32 -36.62 -10.10
CA ILE A 112 3.56 -37.53 -10.97
C ILE A 112 4.50 -38.17 -12.01
N ALA A 113 5.36 -37.37 -12.65
CA ALA A 113 6.31 -37.87 -13.64
C ALA A 113 7.35 -38.83 -13.03
N MET A 114 7.71 -38.67 -11.76
CA MET A 114 8.55 -39.63 -11.03
C MET A 114 7.81 -40.95 -10.81
N ASP A 115 6.55 -40.90 -10.39
CA ASP A 115 5.73 -42.09 -10.15
C ASP A 115 5.44 -42.88 -11.44
N GLU A 116 5.17 -42.17 -12.53
CA GLU A 116 4.92 -42.74 -13.86
C GLU A 116 6.21 -43.09 -14.64
N GLU A 117 7.39 -42.85 -14.06
CA GLU A 117 8.70 -43.00 -14.71
C GLU A 117 8.81 -42.24 -16.07
N ASN A 118 8.18 -41.07 -16.17
CA ASN A 118 8.18 -40.25 -17.37
C ASN A 118 9.49 -39.44 -17.50
N HIS A 119 10.56 -40.13 -17.89
CA HIS A 119 11.89 -39.53 -18.03
C HIS A 119 11.96 -38.39 -19.05
N ILE A 120 11.15 -38.43 -20.12
CA ILE A 120 11.14 -37.39 -21.16
C ILE A 120 10.62 -36.08 -20.59
N TYR A 121 9.57 -36.13 -19.77
CA TYR A 121 9.06 -34.95 -19.08
C TYR A 121 10.10 -34.43 -18.09
N LEU A 122 10.66 -35.31 -17.25
CA LEU A 122 11.66 -34.93 -16.25
C LEU A 122 12.88 -34.25 -16.88
N GLU A 123 13.43 -34.78 -17.97
CA GLU A 123 14.57 -34.19 -18.70
C GLU A 123 14.29 -32.77 -19.22
N ARG A 124 13.01 -32.39 -19.41
CA ARG A 124 12.63 -31.05 -19.88
C ARG A 124 12.48 -30.04 -18.75
N VAL A 125 12.10 -30.49 -17.56
CA VAL A 125 11.75 -29.62 -16.43
C VAL A 125 12.85 -29.52 -15.38
N VAL A 126 13.87 -30.37 -15.44
CA VAL A 126 15.07 -30.24 -14.60
C VAL A 126 16.09 -29.30 -15.23
N GLY A 127 16.89 -28.65 -14.39
CA GLY A 127 18.01 -27.81 -14.79
C GLY A 127 19.20 -28.62 -15.27
N ASP A 128 20.14 -27.94 -15.92
CA ASP A 128 21.32 -28.56 -16.55
C ASP A 128 22.23 -29.28 -15.55
N ASN A 129 22.12 -28.94 -14.26
CA ASN A 129 22.88 -29.57 -13.18
C ASN A 129 22.26 -30.89 -12.69
N ILE A 130 21.07 -31.26 -13.15
CA ILE A 130 20.40 -32.52 -12.81
C ILE A 130 20.41 -33.46 -14.02
N THR A 131 20.84 -34.71 -13.81
CA THR A 131 20.76 -35.78 -14.80
C THR A 131 19.71 -36.80 -14.41
N VAL A 132 18.82 -37.14 -15.34
CA VAL A 132 17.81 -38.19 -15.14
C VAL A 132 18.42 -39.58 -15.37
N ASN A 133 18.59 -40.36 -14.31
CA ASN A 133 19.11 -41.73 -14.40
C ASN A 133 17.95 -42.73 -14.53
N ARG A 134 17.67 -43.12 -15.78
CA ARG A 134 16.57 -44.00 -16.15
C ARG A 134 16.74 -45.45 -15.65
N ALA A 135 17.98 -45.91 -15.46
CA ALA A 135 18.25 -47.28 -15.06
C ALA A 135 17.97 -47.53 -13.57
N GLU A 136 18.10 -46.48 -12.76
CA GLU A 136 17.99 -46.55 -11.30
C GLU A 136 16.82 -45.71 -10.77
N SER A 137 15.96 -45.19 -11.65
CA SER A 137 14.80 -44.35 -11.32
C SER A 137 15.14 -43.26 -10.29
N GLN A 138 16.17 -42.47 -10.60
CA GLN A 138 16.64 -41.40 -9.72
C GLN A 138 17.10 -40.16 -10.49
N LEU A 139 17.06 -39.00 -9.83
CA LEU A 139 17.71 -37.78 -10.28
C LEU A 139 19.11 -37.69 -9.66
N LEU A 140 20.11 -37.42 -10.48
CA LEU A 140 21.48 -37.17 -10.05
C LEU A 140 21.75 -35.67 -10.11
N ILE A 141 21.94 -35.05 -8.95
CA ILE A 141 22.06 -33.59 -8.80
C ILE A 141 23.54 -33.26 -8.59
N ASN A 142 24.12 -32.52 -9.52
CA ASN A 142 25.49 -32.02 -9.41
C ASN A 142 25.48 -30.67 -8.70
N ASP A 143 26.09 -30.61 -7.53
CA ASP A 143 26.39 -29.33 -6.86
C ASP A 143 27.68 -28.72 -7.42
N SER A 144 27.78 -27.40 -7.34
CA SER A 144 28.95 -26.56 -7.60
C SER A 144 30.25 -27.11 -7.00
N ASN A 145 30.17 -27.83 -5.89
CA ASN A 145 31.29 -28.48 -5.20
C ASN A 145 31.66 -29.88 -5.74
N SER A 146 31.13 -30.28 -6.90
CA SER A 146 31.32 -31.61 -7.50
C SER A 146 30.76 -32.79 -6.67
N PHE A 147 29.87 -32.52 -5.72
CA PHE A 147 29.11 -33.58 -5.06
C PHE A 147 27.92 -33.98 -5.92
N VAL A 148 27.73 -35.30 -6.08
CA VAL A 148 26.56 -35.87 -6.76
C VAL A 148 25.62 -36.39 -5.69
N TYR A 149 24.47 -35.74 -5.55
CA TYR A 149 23.38 -36.24 -4.70
C TYR A 149 22.44 -37.07 -5.55
N SER A 150 21.97 -38.20 -5.01
CA SER A 150 20.88 -38.95 -5.62
C SER A 150 19.56 -38.60 -4.94
N PHE A 151 18.54 -38.36 -5.75
CA PHE A 151 17.17 -38.22 -5.31
C PHE A 151 16.34 -39.33 -5.97
N PRO A 152 15.96 -40.39 -5.22
CA PRO A 152 15.18 -41.48 -5.76
C PRO A 152 13.78 -40.99 -6.15
N TYR A 153 13.19 -41.60 -7.18
CA TYR A 153 11.81 -41.32 -7.54
C TYR A 153 10.87 -41.67 -6.38
N ILE A 154 9.86 -40.82 -6.24
CA ILE A 154 8.85 -40.96 -5.20
C ILE A 154 7.68 -41.74 -5.78
N SER A 155 7.34 -42.86 -5.16
CA SER A 155 6.15 -43.64 -5.53
C SER A 155 4.92 -43.16 -4.76
N MET A 156 3.89 -42.77 -5.51
CA MET A 156 2.62 -42.23 -5.00
C MET A 156 1.71 -43.29 -4.42
N ASP A 157 1.88 -44.58 -4.77
CA ASP A 157 1.09 -45.69 -4.22
C ASP A 157 1.09 -45.76 -2.69
N THR A 158 2.16 -45.25 -2.06
CA THR A 158 2.35 -45.26 -0.60
C THR A 158 1.94 -43.95 0.09
N ILE A 159 1.62 -42.92 -0.69
CA ILE A 159 1.41 -41.54 -0.24
C ILE A 159 -0.09 -41.26 -0.12
N ASN A 160 -0.50 -40.74 1.04
CA ASN A 160 -1.87 -40.29 1.25
C ASN A 160 -2.10 -38.89 0.67
N TYR A 161 -1.20 -37.96 0.98
CA TYR A 161 -1.22 -36.60 0.47
C TYR A 161 0.16 -35.95 0.63
N VAL A 162 0.42 -34.97 -0.24
CA VAL A 162 1.57 -34.07 -0.20
C VAL A 162 1.07 -32.68 0.16
N ARG A 163 1.81 -31.96 1.00
CA ARG A 163 1.47 -30.58 1.37
C ARG A 163 2.71 -29.71 1.37
N GLN A 164 2.66 -28.57 0.67
CA GLN A 164 3.62 -27.50 0.84
C GLN A 164 3.52 -26.91 2.26
N SER A 165 4.61 -26.96 3.03
CA SER A 165 4.68 -26.43 4.39
C SER A 165 5.32 -25.07 4.48
N GLU A 166 6.30 -24.80 3.62
CA GLU A 166 7.13 -23.59 3.64
C GLU A 166 7.60 -23.29 2.23
N TYR A 167 7.80 -22.02 1.92
CA TYR A 167 8.44 -21.58 0.69
C TYR A 167 9.22 -20.29 0.93
N ASP A 168 10.19 -20.03 0.07
CA ASP A 168 10.99 -18.83 0.01
C ASP A 168 11.21 -18.44 -1.46
N TYR A 169 11.02 -17.17 -1.78
CA TYR A 169 11.18 -16.66 -3.14
C TYR A 169 12.16 -15.50 -3.15
N ASN A 170 13.35 -15.73 -3.70
CA ASN A 170 14.33 -14.69 -3.97
C ASN A 170 14.11 -14.15 -5.40
N LYS A 171 13.41 -13.02 -5.49
CA LYS A 171 13.11 -12.36 -6.77
C LYS A 171 14.35 -11.84 -7.49
N ASP A 172 15.36 -11.38 -6.75
CA ASP A 172 16.59 -10.82 -7.34
C ASP A 172 17.39 -11.89 -8.09
N GLU A 173 17.38 -13.12 -7.57
CA GLU A 173 18.08 -14.26 -8.17
C GLU A 173 17.15 -15.14 -9.02
N ASN A 174 15.84 -14.86 -9.02
CA ASN A 174 14.79 -15.74 -9.57
C ASN A 174 14.89 -17.19 -9.08
N ILE A 175 15.12 -17.36 -7.78
CA ILE A 175 15.22 -18.65 -7.12
C ILE A 175 14.02 -18.84 -6.21
N PHE A 176 13.33 -19.97 -6.34
CA PHE A 176 12.20 -20.33 -5.50
C PHE A 176 12.47 -21.66 -4.82
N THR A 177 12.42 -21.70 -3.49
CA THR A 177 12.59 -22.93 -2.71
C THR A 177 11.30 -23.26 -2.01
N ALA A 178 10.80 -24.49 -2.16
CA ALA A 178 9.62 -24.98 -1.47
C ALA A 178 9.88 -26.28 -0.73
N LYS A 179 9.30 -26.38 0.46
CA LYS A 179 9.34 -27.56 1.31
C LYS A 179 7.98 -28.24 1.30
N TYR A 180 8.00 -29.54 1.03
CA TYR A 180 6.85 -30.42 0.95
C TYR A 180 6.95 -31.48 2.04
N LEU A 181 5.82 -31.73 2.71
CA LEU A 181 5.66 -32.82 3.65
C LEU A 181 4.83 -33.91 2.99
N ILE A 182 5.40 -35.10 2.90
CA ILE A 182 4.79 -36.28 2.29
C ILE A 182 4.34 -37.23 3.39
N TYR A 183 3.04 -37.52 3.46
CA TYR A 183 2.45 -38.36 4.50
C TYR A 183 2.13 -39.75 3.94
N GLN A 184 2.68 -40.80 4.55
CA GLN A 184 2.51 -42.18 4.09
C GLN A 184 1.36 -42.92 4.81
N SER A 185 0.71 -43.84 4.09
CA SER A 185 -0.49 -44.55 4.54
C SER A 185 -0.32 -45.38 5.83
N ALA A 186 0.87 -45.93 6.04
CA ALA A 186 1.10 -46.91 7.08
C ALA A 186 1.23 -46.33 8.50
N ASN A 187 1.58 -45.04 8.66
CA ASN A 187 1.85 -44.47 9.97
C ASN A 187 1.61 -42.95 10.00
N LYS A 188 0.53 -42.51 10.66
CA LYS A 188 0.09 -41.10 10.69
C LYS A 188 1.11 -40.11 11.29
N ALA A 189 2.17 -40.59 11.93
CA ALA A 189 3.20 -39.77 12.57
C ALA A 189 4.52 -39.69 11.78
N GLN A 190 4.67 -40.43 10.69
CA GLN A 190 5.88 -40.41 9.87
C GLN A 190 5.60 -39.65 8.57
N PHE A 191 6.30 -38.54 8.40
CA PHE A 191 6.31 -37.79 7.15
C PHE A 191 7.75 -37.75 6.62
N GLN A 192 7.87 -37.62 5.31
CA GLN A 192 9.13 -37.34 4.64
C GLN A 192 9.15 -35.88 4.23
N GLU A 193 10.27 -35.20 4.47
CA GLU A 193 10.45 -33.81 4.07
C GLU A 193 11.19 -33.78 2.73
N VAL A 194 10.60 -33.12 1.74
CA VAL A 194 11.20 -32.92 0.42
C VAL A 194 11.33 -31.42 0.19
N THR A 195 12.54 -30.94 -0.08
CA THR A 195 12.79 -29.56 -0.46
C THR A 195 13.14 -29.53 -1.93
N LEU A 196 12.39 -28.75 -2.71
CA LEU A 196 12.64 -28.50 -4.13
C LEU A 196 13.07 -27.05 -4.31
N THR A 197 14.13 -26.83 -5.08
CA THR A 197 14.60 -25.50 -5.47
C THR A 197 14.49 -25.37 -6.97
N PHE A 198 13.82 -24.31 -7.40
CA PHE A 198 13.59 -23.94 -8.79
C PHE A 198 14.36 -22.65 -9.12
N GLU A 199 14.86 -22.59 -10.34
CA GLU A 199 15.51 -21.41 -10.90
C GLU A 199 14.84 -21.06 -12.23
N TYR A 200 14.63 -19.77 -12.48
CA TYR A 200 14.06 -19.31 -13.74
C TYR A 200 15.17 -19.02 -14.75
N ASP A 201 15.24 -19.85 -15.80
CA ASP A 201 16.10 -19.65 -16.97
C ASP A 201 15.28 -19.89 -18.24
N GLU A 202 14.72 -18.82 -18.79
CA GLU A 202 13.64 -18.78 -19.81
C GLU A 202 12.31 -19.44 -19.37
N ASN A 203 12.38 -20.47 -18.53
CA ASN A 203 11.28 -21.15 -17.86
C ASN A 203 11.78 -21.62 -16.47
N TRP A 204 10.84 -21.89 -15.56
CA TRP A 204 11.17 -22.50 -14.27
C TRP A 204 11.67 -23.93 -14.44
N LYS A 205 12.85 -24.21 -13.87
CA LYS A 205 13.47 -25.54 -13.87
C LYS A 205 13.84 -25.97 -12.46
N LEU A 206 13.70 -27.26 -12.18
CA LEU A 206 14.16 -27.87 -10.92
C LEU A 206 15.69 -27.95 -10.91
N VAL A 207 16.35 -27.25 -10.00
CA VAL A 207 17.82 -27.23 -9.88
C VAL A 207 18.33 -27.95 -8.64
N ALA A 208 17.50 -28.15 -7.61
CA ALA A 208 17.86 -29.03 -6.50
C ALA A 208 16.64 -29.74 -5.92
N ALA A 209 16.85 -30.97 -5.46
CA ALA A 209 15.87 -31.75 -4.72
C ALA A 209 16.55 -32.46 -3.56
N ILE A 210 16.08 -32.22 -2.34
CA ILE A 210 16.66 -32.78 -1.11
C ILE A 210 15.56 -33.50 -0.35
N MET A 211 15.83 -34.73 0.05
CA MET A 211 14.92 -35.56 0.82
C MET A 211 15.52 -35.82 2.22
N ARG A 212 14.74 -35.56 3.27
CA ARG A 212 15.13 -35.73 4.67
C ARG A 212 14.15 -36.63 5.42
#